data_AF-A0A849G4W2-F1
#
_entry.id   AF-A0A849G4W2-F1
#
_cell.length_a   1.000
_cell.length_b   1.000
_cell.length_c   1.000
_cell.angle_alpha   90.00
_cell.angle_beta   90.00
_cell.angle_gamma   90.00
#
_symmetry.space_group_name_H-M   'P 1'
#
loop_
_entity.id
_entity.type
_entity.pdbx_description
1 polymer ?
#
loop_
_entity_poly.entity_id
_entity_poly.type
_entity_poly.pdbx_seq_one_letter_code
_entity_poly.pdbx_strand_id
1 'polypeptide(L)'
;MTDVAVPEADRLESAPHPRETMDLFGQDLAEKTLVDAIQSQRLHHAWLLTGPKGIGKATLAWRAARFLLAHPASDDWGLLGATAPLTGLFVDPDHPTARRIAAGSEPGLLSIKRLWDAERKRFKAQITVDEIRRLNSFFGLSATEGGYR
;
A
#
# COMPACT_ATOMS: atom_id res chain seq x y z
N MET A 1 4.55 -10.69 -29.92
CA MET A 1 3.70 -9.49 -29.75
C MET A 1 4.22 -8.79 -28.52
N THR A 2 4.93 -7.68 -28.67
CA THR A 2 5.51 -6.94 -27.56
C THR A 2 4.36 -6.35 -26.75
N ASP A 3 4.10 -6.92 -25.58
CA ASP A 3 3.09 -6.45 -24.66
C ASP A 3 3.52 -5.05 -24.19
N VAL A 4 2.92 -4.01 -24.77
CA VAL A 4 3.23 -2.63 -24.39
C VAL A 4 2.59 -2.44 -23.02
N ALA A 5 3.40 -2.57 -21.97
CA ALA A 5 2.99 -2.39 -20.60
C ALA A 5 2.20 -1.08 -20.47
N VAL A 6 0.94 -1.20 -20.05
CA VAL A 6 0.07 -0.05 -19.81
C VAL A 6 0.75 0.85 -18.78
N PRO A 7 0.92 2.16 -19.05
CA PRO A 7 1.59 3.04 -18.11
C PRO A 7 0.81 3.11 -16.80
N GLU A 8 1.53 3.24 -15.69
CA GLU A 8 0.94 3.29 -14.35
C GLU A 8 0.79 4.75 -13.88
N ALA A 9 -0.44 5.14 -13.51
CA ALA A 9 -0.78 6.54 -13.21
C ALA A 9 -0.02 7.14 -12.02
N ASP A 10 0.46 6.29 -11.13
CA ASP A 10 1.16 6.59 -9.88
C ASP A 10 2.68 6.43 -9.97
N ARG A 11 3.21 6.02 -11.15
CA ARG A 11 4.64 6.00 -11.43
C ARG A 11 5.11 7.40 -11.84
N LEU A 12 6.19 7.86 -11.22
CA LEU A 12 6.91 9.04 -11.70
C LEU A 12 7.98 8.61 -12.71
N GLU A 13 8.25 9.43 -13.73
CA GLU A 13 9.21 9.09 -14.78
C GLU A 13 10.63 8.87 -14.24
N SER A 14 10.99 9.58 -13.18
CA SER A 14 12.33 9.56 -12.58
C SER A 14 12.48 8.56 -11.43
N ALA A 15 11.48 7.71 -11.15
CA ALA A 15 11.49 6.84 -9.98
C ALA A 15 10.83 5.48 -10.26
N PRO A 16 11.26 4.41 -9.57
CA PRO A 16 10.55 3.14 -9.60
C PRO A 16 9.09 3.30 -9.13
N HIS A 17 8.25 2.33 -9.47
CA HIS A 17 6.86 2.36 -9.00
C HIS A 17 6.83 2.33 -7.46
N PRO A 18 5.97 3.13 -6.79
CA PRO A 18 5.89 3.15 -5.32
C PRO A 18 5.74 1.77 -4.65
N ARG A 19 5.08 0.82 -5.31
CA ARG A 19 4.94 -0.59 -4.86
C ARG A 19 6.25 -1.40 -4.88
N GLU A 20 7.16 -1.05 -5.79
CA GLU A 20 8.46 -1.71 -6.01
C GLU A 20 9.56 -1.03 -5.18
N THR A 21 9.31 0.20 -4.71
CA THR A 21 10.26 0.97 -3.90
C THR A 21 10.34 0.45 -2.47
N MET A 22 11.51 -0.04 -2.07
CA MET A 22 11.76 -0.51 -0.70
C MET A 22 12.16 0.63 0.22
N ASP A 23 13.05 1.50 -0.23
CA ASP A 23 13.61 2.59 0.58
C ASP A 23 12.75 3.86 0.52
N LEU A 24 12.58 4.50 1.67
CA LEU A 24 11.85 5.75 1.80
C LEU A 24 12.73 6.76 2.53
N PHE A 25 12.84 7.97 1.97
CA PHE A 25 13.68 9.03 2.52
C PHE A 25 12.85 10.24 2.90
N GLY A 26 13.20 10.88 4.03
CA GLY A 26 12.65 12.17 4.46
C GLY A 26 11.19 12.13 4.96
N GLN A 27 10.63 10.94 5.19
CA GLN A 27 9.28 10.75 5.72
C GLN A 27 9.29 10.22 7.17
N ASP A 28 10.39 10.41 7.90
CA ASP A 28 10.61 9.80 9.23
C ASP A 28 9.48 10.12 10.23
N LEU A 29 9.01 11.37 10.24
CA LEU A 29 7.91 11.79 11.13
C LEU A 29 6.58 11.12 10.76
N ALA A 30 6.29 11.00 9.46
CA ALA A 30 5.05 10.41 8.97
C ALA A 30 5.05 8.89 9.17
N GLU A 31 6.19 8.23 8.92
CA GLU A 31 6.38 6.81 9.22
C GLU A 31 6.27 6.55 10.72
N LYS A 32 6.91 7.37 11.57
CA LYS A 32 6.80 7.25 13.03
C LYS A 32 5.35 7.36 13.52
N THR A 33 4.58 8.31 12.99
CA THR A 33 3.17 8.48 13.36
C THR A 33 2.35 7.21 13.07
N LEU A 34 2.60 6.55 11.93
CA LEU A 34 1.96 5.29 11.59
C LEU A 34 2.43 4.14 12.50
N VAL A 35 3.73 4.06 12.76
CA VAL A 35 4.32 3.07 13.68
C VAL A 35 3.71 3.17 15.07
N ASP A 36 3.64 4.38 15.64
CA ASP A 36 3.06 4.62 16.97
C ASP A 36 1.58 4.21 17.02
N ALA A 37 0.81 4.47 15.96
CA ALA A 37 -0.60 4.07 15.85
C ALA A 37 -0.79 2.55 15.76
N ILE A 38 0.08 1.86 15.03
CA ILE A 38 0.09 0.39 14.92
C ILE A 38 0.48 -0.23 16.26
N GLN A 39 1.59 0.22 16.86
CA GLN A 39 2.11 -0.33 18.12
C GLN A 39 1.14 -0.14 19.29
N SER A 40 0.43 0.99 19.31
CA SER A 40 -0.60 1.26 20.33
C SER A 40 -1.94 0.57 20.07
N GLN A 41 -2.06 -0.19 18.97
CA GLN A 41 -3.31 -0.81 18.52
C GLN A 41 -4.47 0.18 18.36
N ARG A 42 -4.17 1.44 18.00
CA ARG A 42 -5.14 2.53 17.76
C ARG A 42 -5.08 3.05 16.34
N LEU A 43 -4.85 2.15 15.39
CA LEU A 43 -4.79 2.50 13.98
C LEU A 43 -6.18 2.90 13.46
N HIS A 44 -6.33 4.16 13.05
CA HIS A 44 -7.56 4.61 12.39
C HIS A 44 -7.76 3.89 11.04
N HIS A 45 -9.03 3.62 10.70
CA HIS A 45 -9.44 2.93 9.48
C HIS A 45 -9.17 3.73 8.19
N ALA A 46 -8.87 5.04 8.30
CA ALA A 46 -8.60 5.89 7.17
C ALA A 46 -7.47 6.87 7.49
N TRP A 47 -6.55 7.02 6.54
CA TRP A 47 -5.42 7.94 6.60
C TRP A 47 -5.37 8.80 5.35
N LEU A 48 -5.17 10.11 5.54
CA LEU A 48 -5.00 11.06 4.44
C LEU A 48 -3.58 11.61 4.47
N LEU A 49 -2.78 11.21 3.47
CA LEU A 49 -1.42 11.72 3.30
C LEU A 49 -1.44 12.98 2.43
N THR A 50 -0.93 14.10 2.95
CA THR A 50 -0.90 15.40 2.27
C THR A 50 0.55 15.86 2.03
N GLY A 51 0.75 16.70 1.02
CA GLY A 51 2.07 17.23 0.66
C GLY A 51 2.30 17.33 -0.85
N PRO A 52 3.42 17.92 -1.29
CA PRO A 52 3.70 18.18 -2.71
C PRO A 52 3.86 16.89 -3.53
N LYS A 53 3.69 16.99 -4.86
CA LYS A 53 3.93 15.86 -5.78
C LYS A 53 5.39 15.43 -5.69
N GLY A 54 5.65 14.13 -5.61
CA GLY A 54 7.00 13.57 -5.55
C GLY A 54 7.62 13.40 -4.16
N ILE A 55 6.97 13.89 -3.09
CA ILE A 55 7.53 13.83 -1.72
C ILE A 55 7.58 12.41 -1.09
N GLY A 56 7.05 11.38 -1.76
CA GLY A 56 7.05 10.00 -1.26
C GLY A 56 5.76 9.51 -0.60
N LYS A 57 4.65 10.27 -0.70
CA LYS A 57 3.34 9.87 -0.12
C LYS A 57 2.87 8.47 -0.54
N ALA A 58 2.90 8.19 -1.84
CA ALA A 58 2.48 6.88 -2.35
C ALA A 58 3.41 5.78 -1.82
N THR A 59 4.72 6.01 -1.81
CA THR A 59 5.70 5.07 -1.28
C THR A 59 5.45 4.76 0.20
N LEU A 60 5.14 5.77 1.02
CA LEU A 60 4.77 5.58 2.43
C LEU A 60 3.49 4.74 2.56
N ALA A 61 2.46 5.02 1.76
CA ALA A 61 1.22 4.24 1.78
C ALA A 61 1.45 2.77 1.40
N TRP A 62 2.23 2.49 0.35
CA TRP A 62 2.60 1.13 -0.05
C TRP A 62 3.48 0.43 1.00
N ARG A 63 4.35 1.17 1.70
CA ARG A 63 5.17 0.63 2.79
C ARG A 63 4.31 0.24 3.99
N ALA A 64 3.37 1.10 4.38
CA ALA A 64 2.40 0.79 5.44
C ALA A 64 1.50 -0.39 5.08
N ALA A 65 0.94 -0.43 3.87
CA ALA A 65 0.12 -1.55 3.40
C ALA A 65 0.90 -2.89 3.42
N ARG A 66 2.16 -2.89 2.94
CA ARG A 66 3.04 -4.07 3.03
C ARG A 66 3.22 -4.51 4.48
N PHE A 67 3.52 -3.58 5.37
CA PHE A 67 3.74 -3.89 6.79
C PHE A 67 2.51 -4.54 7.43
N LEU A 68 1.34 -3.93 7.26
CA LEU A 68 0.07 -4.38 7.84
C LEU A 68 -0.37 -5.75 7.32
N LEU A 69 -0.11 -6.06 6.05
CA LEU A 69 -0.47 -7.33 5.44
C LEU A 69 0.57 -8.43 5.68
N ALA A 70 1.83 -8.06 5.91
CA ALA A 70 2.88 -9.03 6.28
C ALA A 70 2.78 -9.43 7.77
N HIS A 71 2.24 -8.54 8.61
CA HIS A 71 2.06 -8.75 10.04
C HIS A 71 0.58 -8.57 10.39
N PRO A 72 -0.30 -9.52 10.05
CA PRO A 72 -1.70 -9.43 10.42
C PRO A 72 -1.82 -9.26 11.93
N ALA A 73 -2.78 -8.43 12.37
CA ALA A 73 -3.10 -8.24 13.78
C ALA A 73 -3.49 -9.59 14.39
N SER A 74 -2.52 -10.31 14.92
CA SER A 74 -2.75 -11.35 15.90
C SER A 74 -2.92 -10.65 17.25
N ASP A 75 -3.75 -11.23 18.12
CA ASP A 75 -3.79 -10.88 19.55
C ASP A 75 -2.38 -10.98 20.18
N ASP A 76 -1.44 -11.62 19.49
CA ASP A 76 -0.04 -11.79 19.83
C ASP A 76 0.89 -10.62 19.47
N TRP A 77 0.41 -9.46 19.02
CA TRP A 77 1.27 -8.27 19.04
C TRP A 77 1.84 -8.01 20.46
N GLY A 78 1.10 -8.43 21.50
CA GLY A 78 1.55 -8.47 22.89
C GLY A 78 2.15 -9.81 23.37
N LEU A 79 1.93 -10.93 22.66
CA LEU A 79 2.34 -12.28 23.08
C LEU A 79 3.57 -12.83 22.33
N LEU A 80 3.90 -12.31 21.14
CA LEU A 80 5.14 -12.60 20.39
C LEU A 80 6.40 -12.05 21.06
N GLY A 81 6.37 -11.75 22.37
CA GLY A 81 7.56 -11.34 23.11
C GLY A 81 8.33 -10.17 22.50
N ALA A 82 7.69 -9.37 21.64
CA ALA A 82 8.27 -8.18 21.04
C ALA A 82 8.27 -7.07 22.10
N THR A 83 9.11 -7.28 23.10
CA THR A 83 9.61 -6.25 24.02
C THR A 83 10.41 -5.18 23.29
N ALA A 84 10.74 -5.41 22.01
CA ALA A 84 11.38 -4.45 21.14
C ALA A 84 10.34 -3.49 20.52
N PRO A 85 10.53 -2.16 20.66
CA PRO A 85 9.69 -1.19 20.00
C PRO A 85 9.77 -1.35 18.48
N LEU A 86 8.67 -1.08 17.78
CA LEU A 86 8.73 -0.99 16.33
C LEU A 86 9.63 0.15 15.92
N THR A 87 10.63 -0.16 15.10
CA THR A 87 11.60 0.84 14.62
C THR A 87 11.24 1.39 13.23
N GLY A 88 10.26 0.80 12.54
CA GLY A 88 9.85 1.23 11.20
C GLY A 88 8.86 0.28 10.54
N LEU A 89 8.52 0.56 9.28
CA LEU A 89 7.58 -0.20 8.46
C LEU A 89 8.27 -1.02 7.36
N PHE A 90 9.56 -1.32 7.53
CA PHE A 90 10.30 -2.14 6.58
C PHE A 90 9.78 -3.58 6.60
N VAL A 91 9.60 -4.14 5.40
CA VAL A 91 9.30 -5.56 5.19
C VAL A 91 10.28 -6.09 4.16
N ASP A 92 10.85 -7.26 4.45
CA ASP A 92 11.81 -7.91 3.57
C ASP A 92 11.18 -8.15 2.17
N PRO A 93 11.88 -7.80 1.07
CA PRO A 93 11.39 -8.03 -0.29
C PRO A 93 11.06 -9.50 -0.61
N ASP A 94 11.73 -10.46 0.03
CA ASP A 94 11.51 -11.89 -0.15
C ASP A 94 10.29 -12.41 0.64
N HIS A 95 9.71 -11.60 1.51
CA HIS A 95 8.48 -11.93 2.21
C HIS A 95 7.36 -12.25 1.20
N PRO A 96 6.59 -13.35 1.37
CA PRO A 96 5.55 -13.75 0.41
C PRO A 96 4.56 -12.62 0.07
N THR A 97 4.06 -11.91 1.08
CA THR A 97 3.19 -10.74 0.91
C THR A 97 3.86 -9.62 0.12
N ALA A 98 5.13 -9.31 0.40
CA ALA A 98 5.85 -8.26 -0.33
C ALA A 98 5.99 -8.61 -1.82
N ARG A 99 6.29 -9.87 -2.14
CA ARG A 99 6.34 -10.38 -3.52
C ARG A 99 4.98 -10.29 -4.23
N ARG A 100 3.89 -10.70 -3.56
CA ARG A 100 2.53 -10.59 -4.12
C ARG A 100 2.11 -9.14 -4.36
N ILE A 101 2.43 -8.24 -3.43
CA ILE A 101 2.18 -6.79 -3.58
C ILE A 101 2.95 -6.22 -4.76
N ALA A 102 4.25 -6.53 -4.90
CA ALA A 102 5.06 -6.08 -6.01
C ALA A 102 4.50 -6.58 -7.36
N ALA A 103 4.04 -7.84 -7.41
CA ALA A 103 3.38 -8.43 -8.57
C ALA A 103 1.95 -7.88 -8.83
N GLY A 104 1.35 -7.14 -7.89
CA GLY A 104 -0.03 -6.66 -7.97
C GLY A 104 -1.10 -7.74 -7.79
N SER A 105 -0.75 -8.86 -7.15
CA SER A 105 -1.61 -10.04 -6.96
C SER A 105 -1.99 -10.29 -5.50
N GLU A 106 -1.74 -9.33 -4.60
CA GLU A 106 -2.09 -9.46 -3.18
C GLU A 106 -3.61 -9.34 -2.95
N PRO A 107 -4.31 -10.41 -2.52
CA PRO A 107 -5.76 -10.39 -2.31
C PRO A 107 -6.21 -9.47 -1.17
N GLY A 108 -5.32 -9.13 -0.23
CA GLY A 108 -5.59 -8.20 0.86
C GLY A 108 -5.42 -6.72 0.51
N LEU A 109 -5.13 -6.37 -0.75
CA LEU A 109 -4.82 -4.99 -1.15
C LEU A 109 -5.53 -4.58 -2.43
N LEU A 110 -6.34 -3.51 -2.36
CA LEU A 110 -6.96 -2.89 -3.53
C LEU A 110 -6.36 -1.49 -3.78
N SER A 111 -5.71 -1.31 -4.94
CA SER A 111 -5.26 0.00 -5.41
C SER A 111 -6.28 0.62 -6.37
N ILE A 112 -6.70 1.85 -6.08
CA ILE A 112 -7.62 2.62 -6.91
C ILE A 112 -6.85 3.79 -7.52
N LYS A 113 -6.83 3.83 -8.85
CA LYS A 113 -6.11 4.84 -9.62
C LYS A 113 -6.89 5.25 -10.86
N ARG A 114 -6.44 6.32 -11.51
CA ARG A 114 -7.01 6.75 -12.79
C ARG A 114 -6.70 5.70 -13.84
N LEU A 115 -7.75 5.22 -14.52
CA LEU A 115 -7.61 4.22 -15.58
C LEU A 115 -6.95 4.81 -16.83
N TRP A 116 -6.22 3.98 -17.56
CA TRP A 116 -5.71 4.29 -18.88
C TRP A 116 -6.82 4.15 -19.93
N ASP A 117 -6.97 5.16 -20.78
CA ASP A 117 -7.86 5.14 -21.94
C ASP A 117 -7.03 4.76 -23.17
N ALA A 118 -7.20 3.52 -23.65
CA ALA A 118 -6.42 2.98 -24.76
C ALA A 118 -6.74 3.65 -26.10
N GLU A 119 -7.99 4.07 -26.32
CA GLU A 119 -8.42 4.76 -27.53
C GLU A 119 -7.79 6.16 -27.60
N ARG A 120 -7.82 6.89 -26.48
CA ARG A 120 -7.29 8.25 -26.39
C ARG A 120 -5.82 8.32 -26.00
N LYS A 121 -5.18 7.17 -25.73
CA LYS A 121 -3.78 7.03 -25.30
C LYS A 121 -3.40 7.97 -24.14
N ARG A 122 -4.27 8.10 -23.14
CA ARG A 122 -4.05 8.95 -21.96
C ARG A 122 -4.76 8.41 -20.73
N PHE A 123 -4.36 8.82 -19.54
CA PHE A 123 -5.15 8.54 -18.34
C PHE A 123 -6.47 9.32 -18.36
N LYS A 124 -7.52 8.71 -17.82
CA LYS A 124 -8.78 9.40 -17.50
C LYS A 124 -8.48 10.56 -16.53
N ALA A 125 -9.25 11.63 -16.63
CA ALA A 125 -9.05 12.82 -15.80
C ALA A 125 -9.35 12.57 -14.32
N GLN A 126 -10.28 11.66 -14.04
CA GLN A 126 -10.83 11.39 -12.71
C GLN A 126 -10.81 9.88 -12.42
N ILE A 127 -10.88 9.52 -11.14
CA ILE A 127 -11.23 8.18 -10.70
C ILE A 127 -12.75 8.04 -10.89
N THR A 128 -13.19 7.03 -11.64
CA THR A 128 -14.61 6.87 -11.98
C THR A 128 -15.38 6.24 -10.81
N VAL A 129 -16.71 6.45 -10.79
CA VAL A 129 -17.58 5.79 -9.80
C VAL A 129 -17.46 4.27 -9.88
N ASP A 130 -17.31 3.72 -11.08
CA ASP A 130 -17.13 2.28 -11.28
C ASP A 130 -15.87 1.75 -10.58
N GLU A 131 -14.78 2.52 -10.59
CA GLU A 131 -13.56 2.16 -9.85
C GLU A 131 -13.79 2.14 -8.34
N ILE A 132 -14.57 3.09 -7.82
CA ILE A 132 -14.94 3.13 -6.40
C ILE A 132 -15.86 1.98 -6.03
N ARG A 133 -16.79 1.56 -6.90
CA ARG A 133 -17.70 0.42 -6.65
C ARG A 133 -16.95 -0.90 -6.40
N ARG A 134 -15.72 -1.04 -6.92
CA ARG A 134 -14.85 -2.20 -6.65
C ARG A 134 -14.54 -2.36 -5.15
N LEU A 135 -14.55 -1.28 -4.37
CA LEU A 135 -14.38 -1.34 -2.91
C LEU A 135 -15.46 -2.19 -2.23
N ASN A 136 -16.71 -2.07 -2.67
CA ASN A 136 -17.82 -2.81 -2.06
C ASN A 136 -17.63 -4.33 -2.24
N SER A 137 -17.23 -4.74 -3.44
CA SER A 137 -16.89 -6.14 -3.72
C SER A 137 -15.69 -6.60 -2.90
N PHE A 138 -14.65 -5.77 -2.80
CA PHE A 138 -13.45 -6.09 -2.02
C PHE A 138 -13.74 -6.30 -0.53
N PHE A 139 -14.47 -5.37 0.11
CA PHE A 139 -14.85 -5.49 1.51
C PHE A 139 -15.89 -6.59 1.77
N GLY A 140 -16.65 -7.01 0.75
CA GLY A 140 -17.63 -8.11 0.85
C GLY A 140 -17.02 -9.51 0.86
N LEU A 141 -15.75 -9.67 0.48
CA LEU A 141 -15.04 -10.94 0.58
C LEU A 141 -14.63 -11.20 2.03
N SER A 142 -14.53 -12.45 2.49
CA SER A 142 -13.92 -12.76 3.79
C SER A 142 -12.39 -12.68 3.71
N ALA A 143 -11.72 -12.26 4.79
CA ALA A 143 -10.26 -12.24 4.87
C ALA A 143 -9.73 -13.67 4.77
N THR A 144 -9.11 -14.03 3.65
CA THR A 144 -8.57 -15.37 3.39
C THR A 144 -7.50 -15.78 4.41
N GLU A 145 -6.75 -14.81 4.95
CA GLU A 145 -5.64 -15.03 5.90
C GLU A 145 -5.87 -14.37 7.28
N GLY A 146 -7.05 -13.77 7.53
CA GLY A 146 -7.30 -12.93 8.72
C GLY A 146 -6.50 -11.61 8.71
N GLY A 147 -6.87 -10.64 9.56
CA GLY A 147 -6.11 -9.38 9.73
C GLY A 147 -6.62 -8.16 8.95
N TYR A 148 -5.72 -7.20 8.72
CA TYR A 148 -6.02 -5.88 8.13
C TYR A 148 -6.39 -5.96 6.63
N ARG A 149 -7.26 -5.05 6.19
CA ARG A 149 -7.70 -4.85 4.79
C ARG A 149 -7.97 -3.38 4.49
#